data_AF-A0A816XVN8-F1
#
_entry.id   AF-A0A816XVN8-F1
#
_cell.length_a   1.000
_cell.length_b   1.000
_cell.length_c   1.000
_cell.angle_alpha   90.00
_cell.angle_beta   90.00
_cell.angle_gamma   90.00
#
_symmetry.space_group_name_H-M   'P 1'
#
loop_
_entity.id
_entity.type
_entity.pdbx_description
1 polymer ?
#
loop_
_entity_poly.entity_id
_entity_poly.type
_entity_poly.pdbx_seq_one_letter_code
_entity_poly.pdbx_strand_id
1 'polypeptide(L)'
;MGTENDNEGTYTLAYVLFENTLNNLLLSIKHLRLVIDERESHELIATLAPHVGLLTVNTWDDIDLHKFRNLYSLKLARPTQIQLKQIRADTMPNLTYLSLSPNVYFSAPKQLISDAFSGEFLHLRWARLGHIDSYDPLCWFQSLSLRYLHIGCYHTTLIPFVLVTCPNLQQLIVDCLRSGDKIMYSPAMIDNHPLQQII
;
A
#
# COMPACT_ATOMS: atom_id res chain seq x y z
N MET A 1 -11.85 -48.38 -37.20
CA MET A 1 -11.30 -47.93 -35.91
C MET A 1 -10.17 -46.98 -36.23
N GLY A 2 -10.31 -45.69 -35.90
CA GLY A 2 -9.26 -44.69 -36.13
C GLY A 2 -9.79 -43.31 -36.49
N THR A 3 -10.48 -42.65 -35.56
CA THR A 3 -10.77 -41.20 -35.62
C THR A 3 -10.85 -40.66 -34.19
N GLU A 4 -9.72 -40.51 -33.49
CA GLU A 4 -9.74 -39.91 -32.13
C GLU A 4 -8.55 -38.99 -31.79
N ASN A 5 -7.57 -38.77 -32.67
CA ASN A 5 -6.36 -38.01 -32.31
C ASN A 5 -6.25 -36.56 -32.84
N ASP A 6 -7.16 -36.08 -33.69
CA ASP A 6 -7.00 -34.74 -34.32
C ASP A 6 -7.62 -33.59 -33.51
N ASN A 7 -8.47 -33.90 -32.52
CA ASN A 7 -9.14 -32.89 -31.71
C ASN A 7 -8.25 -32.34 -30.57
N GLU A 8 -7.36 -33.17 -30.01
CA GLU A 8 -6.55 -32.78 -28.84
C GLU A 8 -5.51 -31.70 -29.18
N GLY A 9 -4.94 -31.75 -30.39
CA GLY A 9 -4.00 -30.75 -30.89
C GLY A 9 -4.64 -29.39 -31.18
N THR A 10 -5.89 -29.35 -31.63
CA THR A 10 -6.60 -28.11 -31.98
C THR A 10 -7.05 -27.33 -30.74
N TYR A 11 -7.52 -28.00 -29.69
CA TYR A 11 -7.86 -27.34 -28.42
C TYR A 11 -6.63 -26.76 -27.72
N THR A 12 -5.49 -27.47 -27.79
CA THR A 12 -4.23 -27.01 -27.21
C THR A 12 -3.71 -25.75 -27.90
N LEU A 13 -3.76 -25.70 -29.24
CA LEU A 13 -3.35 -24.53 -30.01
C LEU A 13 -4.28 -23.32 -29.81
N ALA A 14 -5.59 -23.54 -29.75
CA ALA A 14 -6.57 -22.49 -29.50
C ALA A 14 -6.42 -21.89 -28.09
N TYR A 15 -6.15 -22.74 -27.09
CA TYR A 15 -5.89 -22.31 -25.72
C TYR A 15 -4.64 -21.44 -25.61
N VAL A 16 -3.52 -21.87 -26.21
CA VAL A 16 -2.26 -21.12 -26.22
C VAL A 16 -2.41 -19.78 -26.95
N LEU A 17 -3.14 -19.75 -28.07
CA LEU A 17 -3.41 -18.50 -28.79
C LEU A 17 -4.29 -17.55 -27.97
N PHE A 18 -5.30 -18.06 -27.28
CA PHE A 18 -6.15 -17.27 -26.39
C PHE A 18 -5.36 -16.68 -25.22
N GLU A 19 -4.58 -17.49 -24.51
CA GLU A 19 -3.72 -17.03 -23.41
C GLU A 19 -2.72 -15.96 -23.88
N ASN A 20 -2.05 -16.18 -25.01
CA ASN A 20 -1.10 -15.19 -25.55
C ASN A 20 -1.78 -13.87 -25.92
N THR A 21 -2.98 -13.94 -26.53
CA THR A 21 -3.73 -12.75 -26.91
C THR A 21 -4.23 -11.99 -25.68
N LEU A 22 -4.72 -12.71 -24.67
CA LEU A 22 -5.14 -12.15 -23.38
C LEU A 22 -3.96 -11.50 -22.65
N ASN A 23 -2.81 -12.16 -22.58
CA ASN A 23 -1.61 -11.62 -21.96
C ASN A 23 -1.13 -10.34 -22.66
N ASN A 24 -1.14 -10.31 -23.99
CA ASN A 24 -0.79 -9.11 -24.76
C ASN A 24 -1.78 -7.95 -24.51
N LEU A 25 -3.07 -8.26 -24.39
CA LEU A 25 -4.10 -7.28 -24.00
C LEU A 25 -3.85 -6.77 -22.58
N LEU A 26 -3.57 -7.64 -21.62
CA LEU A 26 -3.29 -7.26 -20.23
C LEU A 26 -2.03 -6.42 -20.11
N LEU A 27 -0.97 -6.74 -20.87
CA LEU A 27 0.25 -5.93 -20.97
C LEU A 27 -0.01 -4.54 -21.58
N SER A 28 -1.03 -4.39 -22.43
CA SER A 28 -1.41 -3.09 -22.99
C SER A 28 -2.18 -2.21 -21.99
N ILE A 29 -2.76 -2.80 -20.93
CA ILE A 29 -3.54 -2.09 -19.92
C ILE A 29 -2.58 -1.55 -18.83
N LYS A 30 -2.17 -0.29 -18.99
CA LYS A 30 -1.25 0.40 -18.06
C LYS A 30 -1.78 0.58 -16.63
N HIS A 31 -3.08 0.38 -16.41
CA HIS A 31 -3.75 0.66 -15.14
C HIS A 31 -4.76 -0.42 -14.77
N LEU A 32 -4.34 -1.69 -14.82
CA LEU A 32 -5.24 -2.76 -14.38
C LEU A 32 -5.53 -2.60 -12.88
N ARG A 33 -6.82 -2.49 -12.59
CA ARG A 33 -7.35 -2.37 -11.23
C ARG A 33 -8.03 -3.68 -10.85
N LEU A 34 -7.63 -4.24 -9.71
CA LEU A 34 -8.27 -5.39 -9.11
C LEU A 34 -8.88 -5.00 -7.76
N VAL A 35 -10.12 -5.43 -7.55
CA VAL A 35 -10.84 -5.30 -6.28
C VAL A 35 -11.17 -6.71 -5.83
N ILE A 36 -10.66 -7.11 -4.67
CA ILE A 36 -10.88 -8.45 -4.10
C ILE A 36 -11.84 -8.30 -2.93
N ASP A 37 -13.00 -8.93 -3.06
CA ASP A 37 -14.05 -9.03 -2.03
C ASP A 37 -14.22 -10.49 -1.58
N GLU A 38 -14.98 -10.74 -0.52
CA GLU A 38 -15.20 -12.05 0.15
C GLU A 38 -15.71 -13.21 -0.76
N ARG A 39 -15.98 -12.97 -2.04
CA ARG A 39 -16.58 -13.94 -2.97
C ARG A 39 -15.70 -14.29 -4.17
N GLU A 40 -14.50 -13.71 -4.27
CA GLU A 40 -13.66 -13.88 -5.45
C GLU A 40 -12.88 -15.20 -5.44
N SER A 41 -12.74 -15.84 -6.60
CA SER A 41 -11.96 -17.06 -6.73
C SER A 41 -10.45 -16.73 -6.78
N HIS A 42 -9.68 -17.40 -5.91
CA HIS A 42 -8.23 -17.19 -5.79
C HIS A 42 -7.45 -17.55 -7.08
N GLU A 43 -8.06 -18.30 -8.00
CA GLU A 43 -7.44 -18.73 -9.25
C GLU A 43 -7.19 -17.55 -10.21
N LEU A 44 -8.15 -16.63 -10.37
CA LEU A 44 -8.00 -15.47 -11.26
C LEU A 44 -6.94 -14.48 -10.75
N ILE A 45 -6.73 -14.43 -9.43
CA ILE A 45 -5.72 -13.58 -8.82
C ILE A 45 -4.32 -13.97 -9.31
N ALA A 46 -4.02 -15.27 -9.42
CA ALA A 46 -2.70 -15.73 -9.85
C ALA A 46 -2.36 -15.27 -11.27
N THR A 47 -3.33 -15.31 -12.18
CA THR A 47 -3.15 -14.91 -13.58
C THR A 47 -3.06 -13.40 -13.73
N LEU A 48 -3.87 -12.64 -12.97
CA LEU A 48 -3.94 -11.18 -13.13
C LEU A 48 -2.89 -10.42 -12.32
N ALA A 49 -2.45 -10.95 -11.17
CA ALA A 49 -1.59 -10.23 -10.22
C ALA A 49 -0.35 -9.58 -10.83
N PRO A 50 0.39 -10.21 -11.77
CA PRO A 50 1.56 -9.58 -12.39
C PRO A 50 1.22 -8.29 -13.15
N HIS A 51 -0.01 -8.13 -13.62
CA HIS A 51 -0.43 -6.98 -14.44
C HIS A 51 -1.14 -5.90 -13.62
N VAL A 52 -1.52 -6.19 -12.37
CA VAL A 52 -2.27 -5.28 -11.53
C VAL A 52 -1.38 -4.16 -10.99
N GLY A 53 -1.79 -2.92 -11.27
CA GLY A 53 -1.15 -1.71 -10.76
C GLY A 53 -1.91 -1.08 -9.58
N LEU A 54 -3.23 -1.27 -9.53
CA LEU A 54 -4.08 -0.80 -8.44
C LEU A 54 -4.79 -1.98 -7.79
N LEU A 55 -4.53 -2.21 -6.52
CA LEU A 55 -5.15 -3.28 -5.75
C LEU A 55 -5.98 -2.70 -4.62
N THR A 56 -7.23 -3.14 -4.53
CA THR A 56 -8.08 -2.96 -3.35
C THR A 56 -8.44 -4.31 -2.78
N VAL A 57 -8.09 -4.55 -1.52
CA VAL A 57 -8.47 -5.76 -0.78
C VAL A 57 -9.52 -5.40 0.26
N ASN A 58 -10.66 -6.04 0.17
CA ASN A 58 -11.80 -5.86 1.07
C ASN A 58 -12.35 -7.22 1.55
N THR A 59 -11.44 -8.11 1.88
CA THR A 59 -11.71 -9.37 2.56
C THR A 59 -10.81 -9.49 3.79
N TRP A 60 -11.19 -10.37 4.71
CA TRP A 60 -10.36 -10.83 5.83
C TRP A 60 -9.38 -11.93 5.43
N ASP A 61 -9.52 -12.47 4.22
CA ASP A 61 -8.65 -13.53 3.74
C ASP A 61 -7.24 -13.03 3.49
N ASP A 62 -6.26 -13.87 3.83
CA ASP A 62 -4.87 -13.59 3.51
C ASP A 62 -4.64 -13.67 2.00
N ILE A 63 -4.01 -12.62 1.47
CA ILE A 63 -3.64 -12.52 0.08
C ILE A 63 -2.14 -12.36 0.04
N ASP A 64 -1.51 -13.15 -0.80
CA ASP A 64 -0.08 -13.03 -1.09
C ASP A 64 0.17 -11.81 -1.98
N LEU A 65 0.53 -10.69 -1.35
CA LEU A 65 0.83 -9.42 -1.99
C LEU A 65 2.11 -9.48 -2.82
N HIS A 66 2.99 -10.47 -2.62
CA HIS A 66 4.22 -10.62 -3.42
C HIS A 66 3.95 -10.99 -4.88
N LYS A 67 2.74 -11.45 -5.19
CA LYS A 67 2.29 -11.72 -6.57
C LYS A 67 2.09 -10.43 -7.38
N PHE A 68 1.91 -9.28 -6.71
CA PHE A 68 1.57 -8.00 -7.32
C PHE A 68 2.81 -7.12 -7.54
N ARG A 69 3.71 -7.54 -8.44
CA ARG A 69 5.02 -6.88 -8.62
C ARG A 69 4.97 -5.47 -9.23
N ASN A 70 3.89 -5.15 -9.95
CA ASN A 70 3.72 -3.86 -10.63
C ASN A 70 2.85 -2.87 -9.84
N LEU A 71 2.63 -3.15 -8.56
CA LEU A 71 1.74 -2.37 -7.74
C LEU A 71 2.29 -0.97 -7.46
N TYR A 72 1.50 0.05 -7.82
CA TYR A 72 1.76 1.44 -7.43
C TYR A 72 0.68 2.01 -6.52
N SER A 73 -0.47 1.33 -6.37
CA SER A 73 -1.53 1.72 -5.45
C SER A 73 -2.07 0.51 -4.70
N LEU A 74 -1.97 0.53 -3.36
CA LEU A 74 -2.53 -0.49 -2.47
C LEU A 74 -3.56 0.13 -1.53
N LYS A 75 -4.74 -0.48 -1.45
CA LYS A 75 -5.75 -0.19 -0.44
C LYS A 75 -6.16 -1.47 0.27
N LEU A 76 -5.93 -1.54 1.57
CA LEU A 76 -6.41 -2.63 2.43
C LEU A 76 -7.55 -2.10 3.31
N ALA A 77 -8.78 -2.50 2.98
CA ALA A 77 -9.97 -2.12 3.76
C ALA A 77 -10.07 -2.90 5.08
N ARG A 78 -9.52 -4.12 5.11
CA ARG A 78 -9.53 -5.03 6.26
C ARG A 78 -8.17 -5.72 6.38
N PRO A 79 -7.09 -4.97 6.68
CA PRO A 79 -5.74 -5.50 6.65
C PRO A 79 -5.55 -6.61 7.70
N THR A 80 -4.95 -7.73 7.29
CA THR A 80 -4.47 -8.76 8.22
C THR A 80 -3.02 -8.49 8.62
N GLN A 81 -2.59 -9.02 9.77
CA GLN A 81 -1.19 -8.92 10.21
C GLN A 81 -0.21 -9.57 9.22
N ILE A 82 -0.65 -10.60 8.49
CA ILE A 82 0.17 -11.27 7.48
C ILE A 82 0.34 -10.36 6.27
N GLN A 83 -0.74 -9.78 5.74
CA GLN A 83 -0.67 -8.84 4.61
C GLN A 83 0.24 -7.64 4.92
N LEU A 84 0.15 -7.08 6.12
CA LEU A 84 0.93 -5.90 6.49
C LEU A 84 2.43 -6.17 6.57
N LYS A 85 2.82 -7.37 7.02
CA LYS A 85 4.24 -7.77 7.04
C LYS A 85 4.82 -7.93 5.64
N GLN A 86 3.97 -8.14 4.63
CA GLN A 86 4.39 -8.24 3.23
C GLN A 86 4.54 -6.86 2.58
N ILE A 87 4.01 -5.79 3.17
CA ILE A 87 4.20 -4.44 2.64
C ILE A 87 5.60 -3.97 3.00
N ARG A 88 6.52 -4.14 2.05
CA ARG A 88 7.90 -3.67 2.15
C ARG A 88 8.35 -2.98 0.87
N ALA A 89 9.24 -2.01 1.01
CA ALA A 89 9.76 -1.25 -0.13
C ALA A 89 10.44 -2.11 -1.19
N ASP A 90 11.14 -3.17 -0.78
CA ASP A 90 11.83 -4.09 -1.70
C ASP A 90 10.86 -4.98 -2.51
N THR A 91 9.68 -5.26 -1.95
CA THR A 91 8.64 -6.06 -2.61
C THR A 91 7.66 -5.22 -3.44
N MET A 92 7.52 -3.93 -3.09
CA MET A 92 6.62 -2.98 -3.75
C MET A 92 7.37 -1.68 -4.10
N PRO A 93 8.43 -1.75 -4.93
CA PRO A 93 9.31 -0.60 -5.16
C PRO A 93 8.60 0.56 -5.85
N ASN A 94 7.52 0.29 -6.58
CA ASN A 94 6.75 1.28 -7.33
C ASN A 94 5.60 1.89 -6.52
N LEU A 95 5.45 1.56 -5.23
CA LEU A 95 4.30 1.98 -4.43
C LEU A 95 4.27 3.50 -4.28
N THR A 96 3.22 4.13 -4.82
CA THR A 96 2.97 5.58 -4.73
C THR A 96 1.85 5.94 -3.75
N TYR A 97 0.92 5.01 -3.54
CA TYR A 97 -0.26 5.18 -2.72
C TYR A 97 -0.47 3.96 -1.83
N LEU A 98 -0.55 4.18 -0.52
CA LEU A 98 -0.85 3.14 0.46
C LEU A 98 -1.98 3.61 1.38
N SER A 99 -3.09 2.89 1.40
CA SER A 99 -4.19 3.16 2.33
C SER A 99 -4.52 1.94 3.18
N LEU A 100 -4.26 2.03 4.47
CA LEU A 100 -4.78 1.11 5.48
C LEU A 100 -6.06 1.69 6.07
N SER A 101 -7.11 0.89 6.14
CA SER A 101 -8.39 1.30 6.72
C SER A 101 -8.23 1.75 8.18
N PRO A 102 -8.97 2.78 8.62
CA PRO A 102 -8.99 3.20 10.02
C PRO A 102 -9.81 2.22 10.85
N ASN A 103 -9.19 1.10 11.23
CA ASN A 103 -9.72 0.32 12.33
C ASN A 103 -9.06 0.83 13.61
N VAL A 104 -9.85 1.34 14.54
CA VAL A 104 -9.40 2.00 15.78
C VAL A 104 -8.56 1.06 16.67
N TYR A 105 -8.69 -0.25 16.47
CA TYR A 105 -7.95 -1.27 17.19
C TYR A 105 -6.67 -1.74 16.48
N PHE A 106 -6.26 -1.06 15.41
CA PHE A 106 -5.21 -1.53 14.52
C PHE A 106 -3.98 -0.62 14.55
N SER A 107 -2.87 -1.17 15.04
CA SER A 107 -1.55 -0.55 14.98
C SER A 107 -0.76 -1.09 13.79
N ALA A 108 -0.16 -0.20 12.99
CA ALA A 108 0.73 -0.62 11.92
C ALA A 108 1.98 -1.31 12.48
N PRO A 109 2.49 -2.36 11.80
CA PRO A 109 3.74 -2.99 12.21
C PRO A 109 4.89 -2.00 12.23
N LYS A 110 5.76 -2.10 13.23
CA LYS A 110 6.96 -1.25 13.38
C LYS A 110 7.80 -1.19 12.10
N GLN A 111 7.95 -2.31 11.39
CA GLN A 111 8.70 -2.36 10.14
C GLN A 111 8.08 -1.48 9.05
N LEU A 112 6.75 -1.56 8.86
CA LEU A 112 6.05 -0.74 7.87
C LEU A 112 6.19 0.76 8.17
N ILE A 113 6.08 1.11 9.45
CA ILE A 113 6.32 2.48 9.92
C ILE A 113 7.76 2.90 9.61
N SER A 114 8.74 2.07 9.98
CA SER A 114 10.15 2.34 9.69
C SER A 114 10.38 2.57 8.19
N ASP A 115 9.92 1.66 7.33
CA ASP A 115 10.11 1.75 5.88
C ASP A 115 9.47 3.01 5.27
N ALA A 116 8.29 3.41 5.77
CA ALA A 116 7.60 4.62 5.32
C ALA A 116 8.37 5.91 5.67
N PHE A 117 9.11 5.90 6.78
CA PHE A 117 9.82 7.06 7.35
C PHE A 117 11.35 7.04 7.12
N SER A 118 11.92 5.93 6.66
CA SER A 118 13.34 5.79 6.34
C SER A 118 13.72 6.18 4.92
N GLY A 119 12.74 6.44 4.06
CA GLY A 119 12.95 6.78 2.65
C GLY A 119 13.12 5.56 1.73
N GLU A 120 12.98 4.34 2.26
CA GLU A 120 13.03 3.10 1.47
C GLU A 120 11.94 3.06 0.39
N PHE A 121 10.74 3.56 0.71
CA PHE A 121 9.70 3.79 -0.30
C PHE A 121 10.00 5.04 -1.14
N LEU A 122 10.84 4.90 -2.16
CA LEU A 122 11.30 5.98 -3.04
C LEU A 122 10.18 6.75 -3.76
N HIS A 123 9.03 6.11 -3.96
CA HIS A 123 7.92 6.67 -4.74
C HIS A 123 6.64 6.93 -3.94
N LEU A 124 6.60 6.59 -2.64
CA LEU A 124 5.40 6.71 -1.82
C LEU A 124 5.08 8.17 -1.52
N ARG A 125 4.00 8.68 -2.13
CA ARG A 125 3.56 10.07 -1.99
C ARG A 125 2.39 10.24 -1.04
N TRP A 126 1.52 9.24 -0.98
CA TRP A 126 0.31 9.26 -0.15
C TRP A 126 0.28 8.02 0.72
N ALA A 127 0.15 8.22 2.03
CA ALA A 127 0.09 7.13 2.99
C ALA A 127 -0.98 7.37 4.05
N ARG A 128 -1.81 6.35 4.30
CA ARG A 128 -2.62 6.22 5.51
C ARG A 128 -2.17 4.97 6.26
N LEU A 129 -1.46 5.16 7.36
CA LEU A 129 -0.73 4.07 8.04
C LEU A 129 -1.47 3.50 9.26
N GLY A 130 -2.70 3.92 9.54
CA GLY A 130 -3.41 3.48 10.76
C GLY A 130 -2.77 4.05 12.02
N HIS A 131 -2.86 3.34 13.15
CA HIS A 131 -2.33 3.82 14.43
C HIS A 131 -0.84 3.55 14.61
N ILE A 132 -0.12 4.56 15.09
CA ILE A 132 1.29 4.51 15.47
C ILE A 132 1.36 4.56 17.00
N ASP A 133 1.36 3.37 17.60
CA ASP A 133 1.35 3.21 19.07
C ASP A 133 2.75 3.14 19.66
N SER A 134 3.71 2.71 18.85
CA SER A 134 5.11 2.64 19.23
C SER A 134 5.95 3.19 18.09
N TYR A 135 6.75 4.21 18.39
CA TYR A 135 7.70 4.79 17.46
C TYR A 135 9.05 4.90 18.17
N ASP A 136 10.12 4.62 17.43
CA ASP A 136 11.48 4.91 17.83
C ASP A 136 12.02 5.97 16.85
N PRO A 137 12.01 7.27 17.23
CA PRO A 137 12.48 8.34 16.36
C PRO A 137 13.90 8.15 15.86
N LEU A 138 14.74 7.40 16.58
CA LEU A 138 16.14 7.20 16.25
C LEU A 138 16.32 6.36 14.96
N CYS A 139 15.30 5.62 14.55
CA CYS A 139 15.34 4.80 13.35
C CYS A 139 14.84 5.54 12.09
N TRP A 140 14.47 6.82 12.21
CA TRP A 140 13.87 7.58 11.11
C TRP A 140 14.92 8.43 10.40
N PHE A 141 15.22 8.07 9.14
CA PHE A 141 16.34 8.67 8.38
C PHE A 141 15.94 9.76 7.39
N GLN A 142 14.63 9.94 7.13
CA GLN A 142 13.96 10.90 6.25
C GLN A 142 13.26 10.25 5.06
N SER A 143 12.01 10.64 4.85
CA SER A 143 11.19 10.30 3.69
C SER A 143 11.02 11.53 2.80
N LEU A 144 11.74 11.55 1.68
CA LEU A 144 11.69 12.66 0.72
C LEU A 144 10.53 12.54 -0.27
N SER A 145 9.88 11.38 -0.34
CA SER A 145 8.82 11.04 -1.30
C SER A 145 7.42 11.38 -0.79
N LEU A 146 7.19 11.28 0.52
CA LEU A 146 5.89 11.55 1.13
C LEU A 146 5.45 13.01 0.93
N ARG A 147 4.17 13.18 0.61
CA ARG A 147 3.48 14.47 0.40
C ARG A 147 2.20 14.55 1.22
N TYR A 148 1.51 13.42 1.38
CA TYR A 148 0.25 13.31 2.12
C TYR A 148 0.37 12.17 3.11
N LEU A 149 0.09 12.45 4.38
CA LEU A 149 0.17 11.46 5.44
C LEU A 149 -1.06 11.56 6.34
N HIS A 150 -1.68 10.42 6.58
CA HIS A 150 -2.74 10.24 7.57
C HIS A 150 -2.34 9.16 8.56
N ILE A 151 -2.21 9.54 9.82
CA ILE A 151 -1.83 8.64 10.92
C ILE A 151 -2.79 8.81 12.08
N GLY A 152 -2.99 7.75 12.84
CA GLY A 152 -3.56 7.84 14.18
C GLY A 152 -2.45 7.73 15.23
N CYS A 153 -2.59 8.41 16.35
CA CYS A 153 -1.63 8.28 17.46
C CYS A 153 -2.27 8.58 18.82
N TYR A 154 -1.68 8.04 19.88
CA TYR A 154 -2.04 8.38 21.26
C TYR A 154 -1.30 9.61 21.80
N HIS A 155 -0.14 9.94 21.23
CA HIS A 155 0.73 11.00 21.73
C HIS A 155 1.08 11.97 20.61
N THR A 156 0.68 13.24 20.76
CA THR A 156 0.96 14.31 19.80
C THR A 156 2.45 14.64 19.69
N THR A 157 3.28 14.15 20.61
CA THR A 157 4.74 14.26 20.57
C THR A 157 5.35 13.62 19.32
N LEU A 158 4.62 12.76 18.61
CA LEU A 158 5.01 12.17 17.34
C LEU A 158 5.11 13.19 16.20
N ILE A 159 4.27 14.23 16.23
CA ILE A 159 4.08 15.16 15.11
C ILE A 159 5.38 15.91 14.77
N PRO A 160 6.12 16.49 15.74
CA PRO A 160 7.42 17.09 15.45
C PRO A 160 8.40 16.14 14.73
N PHE A 161 8.44 14.86 15.11
CA PHE A 161 9.30 13.88 14.45
C PHE A 161 8.85 13.61 13.02
N VAL A 162 7.55 13.46 12.79
CA VAL A 162 6.99 13.29 11.43
C VAL A 162 7.37 14.45 10.52
N LEU A 163 7.27 15.70 11.00
CA LEU A 163 7.61 16.89 10.22
C LEU A 163 9.11 16.96 9.90
N VAL A 164 9.98 16.62 10.84
CA VAL A 164 11.43 16.57 10.59
C VAL A 164 11.79 15.46 9.60
N THR A 165 11.13 14.31 9.72
CA THR A 165 11.39 13.14 8.88
C THR A 165 10.79 13.27 7.48
N CYS A 166 9.69 14.00 7.31
CA CYS A 166 9.01 14.14 6.02
C CYS A 166 9.10 15.60 5.53
N PRO A 167 10.27 16.10 5.13
CA PRO A 167 10.47 17.53 4.86
C PRO A 167 9.66 18.05 3.67
N ASN A 168 9.17 17.17 2.80
CA ASN A 168 8.34 17.53 1.65
C ASN A 168 6.84 17.35 1.90
N LEU A 169 6.42 17.08 3.14
CA LEU A 169 5.03 16.84 3.48
C LEU A 169 4.17 18.10 3.26
N GLN A 170 3.14 17.97 2.44
CA GLN A 170 2.20 19.04 2.08
C GLN A 170 0.95 19.00 2.97
N GLN A 171 0.52 17.80 3.37
CA GLN A 171 -0.65 17.59 4.20
C GLN A 171 -0.41 16.51 5.24
N LEU A 172 -0.76 16.81 6.49
CA LEU A 172 -0.74 15.88 7.61
C LEU A 172 -2.12 15.84 8.25
N ILE A 173 -2.69 14.64 8.39
CA ILE A 173 -3.92 14.39 9.14
C ILE A 173 -3.58 13.49 10.33
N VAL A 174 -3.97 13.89 11.54
CA VAL A 174 -3.65 13.17 12.77
C VAL A 174 -4.91 12.84 13.57
N ASP A 175 -5.30 11.57 13.57
CA ASP A 175 -6.39 11.08 14.42
C ASP A 175 -5.85 10.86 15.85
N CYS A 176 -6.09 11.83 16.74
CA CYS A 176 -5.72 11.73 18.16
C CYS A 176 -6.77 10.95 18.95
N LEU A 177 -6.43 9.72 19.37
CA LEU A 177 -7.37 8.86 20.10
C LEU A 177 -7.52 9.20 21.59
N ARG A 178 -6.60 10.00 22.15
CA ARG A 178 -6.64 10.41 23.55
C ARG A 178 -7.26 11.81 23.66
N SER A 179 -8.45 11.88 24.26
CA SER A 179 -9.13 13.15 24.55
C SER A 179 -8.32 13.95 25.58
N GLY A 180 -7.79 15.11 25.19
CA GLY A 180 -7.23 16.12 26.11
C GLY A 180 -5.82 16.62 25.80
N ASP A 181 -5.07 15.92 24.94
CA ASP A 181 -3.74 16.38 24.54
C ASP A 181 -3.87 17.48 23.48
N LYS A 182 -3.46 18.70 23.84
CA LYS A 182 -3.29 19.78 22.86
C LYS A 182 -2.15 19.38 21.93
N ILE A 183 -2.37 19.53 20.62
CA ILE A 183 -1.31 19.37 19.63
C ILE A 183 -0.21 20.40 19.94
N MET A 184 0.90 19.95 20.52
CA MET A 184 2.05 20.78 20.79
C MET A 184 3.03 20.69 19.61
N TYR A 185 3.04 21.72 18.78
CA TYR A 185 4.13 21.98 17.84
C TYR A 185 4.63 23.41 18.03
N SER A 186 5.93 23.61 17.82
CA SER A 186 6.50 24.95 17.78
C SER A 186 6.16 25.60 16.43
N PRO A 187 5.57 26.80 16.37
CA PRO A 187 5.31 27.52 15.12
C PRO A 187 6.56 27.62 14.22
N ALA A 188 7.74 27.76 14.83
CA ALA A 188 9.03 27.81 14.12
C ALA A 188 9.36 26.56 13.29
N MET A 189 8.75 25.40 13.61
CA MET A 189 8.91 24.18 12.82
C MET A 189 8.08 24.20 11.52
N ILE A 190 7.02 25.00 11.47
CA ILE A 190 6.13 25.12 10.31
C ILE A 190 6.58 26.28 9.42
N ASP A 191 7.17 27.33 9.98
CA ASP A 191 7.52 28.56 9.25
C ASP A 191 8.40 28.33 8.00
N ASN A 192 9.16 27.22 7.94
CA ASN A 192 9.97 26.81 6.78
C ASN A 192 9.57 25.46 6.18
N HIS A 193 8.49 24.84 6.65
CA HIS A 193 8.02 23.55 6.15
C HIS A 193 6.96 23.77 5.05
N PRO A 194 6.96 23.00 3.95
CA PRO A 194 5.95 23.12 2.88
C PRO A 194 4.53 22.67 3.29
N LEU A 195 4.27 22.51 4.59
CA LEU A 195 3.03 21.99 5.11
C LEU A 195 1.94 23.04 4.92
N GLN A 196 0.93 22.68 4.14
CA GLN A 196 -0.20 23.56 3.85
C GLN A 196 -1.31 23.41 4.91
N GLN A 197 -1.43 22.21 5.49
CA GLN A 197 -2.53 21.91 6.41
C GLN A 197 -2.15 20.80 7.42
N ILE A 198 -2.50 21.03 8.69
CA ILE A 198 -2.63 20.00 9.74
C ILE A 198 -4.11 19.91 10.09
N ILE A 199 -4.67 18.71 10.03
CA ILE A 199 -6.07 18.41 10.43
C ILE A 199 -6.04 17.44 11.61
#